data_AF-A0A7Y2C837-F1
#
_entry.id   AF-A0A7Y2C837-F1
#
_cell.length_a   1.000
_cell.length_b   1.000
_cell.length_c   1.000
_cell.angle_alpha   90.00
_cell.angle_beta   90.00
_cell.angle_gamma   90.00
#
_symmetry.space_group_name_H-M   'P 1'
#
loop_
_entity.id
_entity.type
_entity.pdbx_description
1 polymer ?
#
loop_
_entity_poly.entity_id
_entity_poly.type
_entity_poly.pdbx_seq_one_letter_code
_entity_poly.pdbx_strand_id
1 'polypeptide(L)'
;MSPTKRFSVMRLLVFAFVLMLVSCGKTNDQRRPESAIEPESAAGETHQQADGPEVADTAIPDGDARRGEQAGETEKQSIDAPAGDLSDANSNTAQSQTSTFRAAGNEPGWTLSFSETGLELYWNNGQNRTATTSATERATDRGFQIFAQTETHRIVVDVYKDICRDTMTGMPYPNTVSVAVDSRTMSGCGGDPSTLLEGIPWTVHTIANEQLVDVEQPSFLVEGGRISGRTPCNTFNATFQLSAEGLVAGNPAVTRMACPEGLTNVEAGFLYHLERVIGFDVDDAGDLTLKTGSEGTIVARREVTN
;
A
#
# COMPACT_ATOMS: atom_id res chain seq x y z
N MET A 1 -36.44 -51.46 20.20
CA MET A 1 -35.61 -52.45 19.48
C MET A 1 -35.60 -52.12 17.99
N SER A 2 -34.53 -52.52 17.26
CA SER A 2 -34.58 -52.76 15.81
C SER A 2 -35.02 -54.23 15.57
N PRO A 3 -35.37 -54.64 14.33
CA PRO A 3 -34.33 -55.39 13.59
C PRO A 3 -34.30 -55.17 12.06
N THR A 4 -33.09 -55.38 11.50
CA THR A 4 -32.76 -55.90 10.14
C THR A 4 -33.14 -55.06 8.89
N LYS A 5 -32.21 -54.68 7.98
CA LYS A 5 -31.27 -55.45 7.10
C LYS A 5 -32.00 -56.17 5.94
N ARG A 6 -31.52 -56.26 4.68
CA ARG A 6 -30.22 -55.94 4.02
C ARG A 6 -30.34 -56.09 2.48
N PHE A 7 -29.60 -55.29 1.67
CA PHE A 7 -29.00 -55.65 0.34
C PHE A 7 -29.99 -56.04 -0.81
N SER A 8 -29.67 -56.15 -2.13
CA SER A 8 -28.53 -55.74 -2.99
C SER A 8 -28.94 -55.76 -4.49
N VAL A 9 -28.18 -55.03 -5.33
CA VAL A 9 -27.77 -55.34 -6.74
C VAL A 9 -28.77 -55.94 -7.77
N MET A 10 -28.96 -55.27 -8.92
CA MET A 10 -28.59 -55.78 -10.27
C MET A 10 -28.66 -54.68 -11.37
N ARG A 11 -27.95 -54.87 -12.50
CA ARG A 11 -27.97 -54.07 -13.74
C ARG A 11 -28.97 -54.62 -14.77
N LEU A 12 -29.54 -53.75 -15.62
CA LEU A 12 -29.76 -53.96 -17.07
C LEU A 12 -30.03 -52.57 -17.71
N LEU A 13 -29.21 -51.99 -18.60
CA LEU A 13 -28.89 -52.31 -20.01
C LEU A 13 -30.06 -52.14 -21.02
N VAL A 14 -30.00 -51.06 -21.80
CA VAL A 14 -30.58 -50.92 -23.15
C VAL A 14 -29.54 -50.19 -24.04
N PHE A 15 -29.46 -50.52 -25.33
CA PHE A 15 -28.43 -50.11 -26.30
C PHE A 15 -29.05 -49.39 -27.52
N ALA A 16 -28.41 -48.31 -28.00
CA ALA A 16 -28.42 -47.78 -29.39
C ALA A 16 -27.68 -46.40 -29.41
N PHE A 17 -26.55 -46.11 -30.06
CA PHE A 17 -25.65 -46.75 -31.05
C PHE A 17 -25.70 -46.20 -32.50
N VAL A 18 -25.06 -45.04 -32.72
CA VAL A 18 -24.72 -44.29 -33.97
C VAL A 18 -23.57 -43.33 -33.58
N LEU A 19 -22.35 -43.21 -34.15
CA LEU A 19 -21.61 -43.73 -35.33
C LEU A 19 -22.08 -43.21 -36.71
N MET A 20 -21.30 -42.54 -37.56
CA MET A 20 -19.83 -42.50 -37.81
C MET A 20 -19.35 -41.03 -38.09
N LEU A 21 -18.17 -40.54 -37.66
CA LEU A 21 -16.73 -40.76 -38.00
C LEU A 21 -16.16 -39.95 -39.21
N VAL A 22 -15.04 -39.23 -38.95
CA VAL A 22 -13.78 -39.16 -39.77
C VAL A 22 -13.82 -38.30 -41.06
N SER A 23 -12.76 -37.57 -41.49
CA SER A 23 -11.29 -37.72 -41.24
C SER A 23 -10.49 -36.41 -41.04
N CYS A 24 -9.18 -36.58 -40.81
CA CYS A 24 -8.14 -35.56 -40.59
C CYS A 24 -7.51 -35.04 -41.89
N GLY A 25 -6.84 -33.88 -41.84
CA GLY A 25 -5.95 -33.38 -42.90
C GLY A 25 -4.83 -32.48 -42.35
N LYS A 26 -3.57 -32.88 -42.53
CA LYS A 26 -2.36 -32.07 -42.33
C LYS A 26 -1.55 -32.07 -43.63
N THR A 27 -1.16 -30.90 -44.13
CA THR A 27 0.06 -30.75 -44.94
C THR A 27 0.61 -29.32 -44.88
N ASN A 28 1.93 -29.23 -44.98
CA ASN A 28 2.76 -28.03 -44.97
C ASN A 28 2.93 -27.47 -46.39
N ASP A 29 3.07 -26.15 -46.54
CA ASP A 29 3.80 -25.53 -47.65
C ASP A 29 4.39 -24.18 -47.21
N GLN A 30 5.49 -23.76 -47.85
CA GLN A 30 6.18 -22.50 -47.58
C GLN A 30 5.94 -21.47 -48.69
N ARG A 31 6.05 -20.18 -48.33
CA ARG A 31 6.77 -19.19 -49.16
C ARG A 31 7.06 -17.88 -48.42
N ARG A 32 8.33 -17.46 -48.45
CA ARG A 32 8.75 -16.04 -48.45
C ARG A 32 8.74 -15.56 -49.91
N PRO A 33 8.70 -14.24 -50.16
CA PRO A 33 9.89 -13.65 -50.78
C PRO A 33 10.29 -12.27 -50.22
N GLU A 34 11.43 -11.77 -50.71
CA GLU A 34 12.06 -10.49 -50.35
C GLU A 34 11.35 -9.25 -50.93
N SER A 35 11.44 -8.11 -50.22
CA SER A 35 11.69 -6.73 -50.71
C SER A 35 11.45 -5.75 -49.54
N ALA A 36 12.39 -4.99 -48.96
CA ALA A 36 13.53 -4.21 -49.47
C ALA A 36 13.15 -2.82 -50.05
N ILE A 37 12.89 -1.84 -49.17
CA ILE A 37 13.06 -0.39 -49.46
C ILE A 37 13.65 0.30 -48.22
N GLU A 38 14.80 0.96 -48.41
CA GLU A 38 15.33 2.07 -47.62
C GLU A 38 15.54 3.26 -48.58
N PRO A 39 15.99 4.44 -48.12
CA PRO A 39 15.36 5.29 -47.10
C PRO A 39 15.05 6.69 -47.69
N GLU A 40 14.05 7.41 -47.17
CA GLU A 40 13.85 8.81 -47.56
C GLU A 40 14.61 9.79 -46.67
N SER A 41 15.38 10.67 -47.32
CA SER A 41 16.22 11.68 -46.68
C SER A 41 15.51 13.03 -46.56
N ALA A 42 15.66 13.70 -45.43
CA ALA A 42 15.38 15.13 -45.32
C ALA A 42 16.56 15.86 -44.65
N ALA A 43 17.30 16.65 -45.43
CA ALA A 43 17.80 17.93 -44.91
C ALA A 43 16.58 18.85 -44.72
N GLY A 44 16.55 19.79 -43.79
CA GLY A 44 17.64 20.33 -42.99
C GLY A 44 17.68 21.84 -43.21
N GLU A 45 17.25 22.60 -42.20
CA GLU A 45 17.07 24.06 -42.30
C GLU A 45 17.69 24.80 -41.10
N THR A 46 17.90 26.10 -41.28
CA THR A 46 18.95 26.86 -40.58
C THR A 46 18.47 27.69 -39.38
N HIS A 47 19.44 28.19 -38.61
CA HIS A 47 19.27 29.33 -37.72
C HIS A 47 18.42 30.44 -38.33
N GLN A 48 17.63 31.11 -37.48
CA GLN A 48 17.76 32.56 -37.41
C GLN A 48 17.56 33.09 -35.99
N GLN A 49 18.34 34.12 -35.67
CA GLN A 49 18.43 34.77 -34.37
C GLN A 49 17.70 36.11 -34.43
N ALA A 50 17.26 36.63 -33.27
CA ALA A 50 16.71 37.96 -33.15
C ALA A 50 17.32 38.67 -31.92
N ASP A 51 17.93 39.83 -32.14
CA ASP A 51 18.44 40.72 -31.09
C ASP A 51 17.26 41.36 -30.33
N GLY A 52 17.29 41.49 -29.00
CA GLY A 52 18.02 42.54 -28.28
C GLY A 52 17.01 43.49 -27.59
N PRO A 53 17.41 44.56 -26.86
CA PRO A 53 18.77 45.01 -26.53
C PRO A 53 19.07 45.07 -25.01
N GLU A 54 20.26 45.57 -24.67
CA GLU A 54 20.79 45.76 -23.30
C GLU A 54 20.87 47.26 -22.94
N VAL A 55 20.47 47.65 -21.71
CA VAL A 55 20.95 48.79 -20.87
C VAL A 55 20.14 48.84 -19.55
N ALA A 56 20.60 49.36 -18.40
CA ALA A 56 21.97 49.52 -17.86
C ALA A 56 21.92 49.89 -16.35
N ASP A 57 22.94 49.44 -15.61
CA ASP A 57 23.62 50.09 -14.46
C ASP A 57 22.86 50.90 -13.38
N THR A 58 22.92 50.43 -12.12
CA THR A 58 23.15 51.29 -10.92
C THR A 58 23.72 50.45 -9.75
N ALA A 59 24.52 51.03 -8.85
CA ALA A 59 25.25 50.31 -7.78
C ALA A 59 25.45 51.13 -6.48
N ILE A 60 26.12 50.53 -5.48
CA ILE A 60 26.73 51.13 -4.26
C ILE A 60 25.74 51.45 -3.09
N PRO A 61 26.09 51.33 -1.77
CA PRO A 61 27.29 50.78 -1.09
C PRO A 61 27.02 49.67 -0.03
N ASP A 62 28.10 49.12 0.54
CA ASP A 62 28.14 48.37 1.81
C ASP A 62 27.81 49.19 3.08
N GLY A 63 27.52 48.50 4.20
CA GLY A 63 27.28 49.09 5.53
C GLY A 63 28.14 48.46 6.64
N ASP A 64 28.97 49.28 7.30
CA ASP A 64 30.02 48.90 8.27
C ASP A 64 29.52 48.15 9.53
N ALA A 65 30.33 47.24 10.06
CA ALA A 65 30.05 46.50 11.29
C ALA A 65 30.86 47.03 12.47
N ARG A 66 30.23 47.40 13.59
CA ARG A 66 30.94 47.81 14.81
C ARG A 66 30.41 47.21 16.11
N ARG A 67 31.37 46.97 16.99
CA ARG A 67 31.28 46.38 18.33
C ARG A 67 31.05 47.47 19.37
N GLY A 68 30.17 47.23 20.33
CA GLY A 68 29.95 48.07 21.51
C GLY A 68 29.55 47.19 22.69
N GLU A 69 30.16 47.42 23.85
CA GLU A 69 30.14 46.50 25.00
C GLU A 69 30.09 47.31 26.29
N GLN A 70 29.09 47.09 27.16
CA GLN A 70 29.21 47.37 28.60
C GLN A 70 28.09 46.76 29.46
N ALA A 71 28.36 46.70 30.77
CA ALA A 71 27.67 45.91 31.78
C ALA A 71 26.32 46.49 32.26
N GLY A 72 25.53 45.63 32.95
CA GLY A 72 24.27 45.99 33.60
C GLY A 72 23.85 44.92 34.64
N GLU A 73 24.45 44.98 35.82
CA GLU A 73 24.16 44.13 36.99
C GLU A 73 22.99 44.72 37.82
N THR A 74 22.03 43.91 38.31
CA THR A 74 21.22 44.15 39.54
C THR A 74 20.28 42.97 39.91
N GLU A 75 20.53 42.39 41.09
CA GLU A 75 19.64 41.80 42.11
C GLU A 75 18.39 40.90 41.86
N LYS A 76 18.41 39.81 42.67
CA LYS A 76 17.34 39.25 43.55
C LYS A 76 16.28 38.26 43.04
N GLN A 77 16.47 37.03 43.51
CA GLN A 77 15.40 36.08 43.89
C GLN A 77 14.72 36.51 45.20
N SER A 78 13.43 36.15 45.39
CA SER A 78 12.92 35.40 46.56
C SER A 78 11.40 35.59 46.74
N ILE A 79 10.64 34.50 46.61
CA ILE A 79 9.28 34.37 47.20
C ILE A 79 9.09 32.89 47.58
N ASP A 80 8.89 32.60 48.86
CA ASP A 80 8.53 31.26 49.35
C ASP A 80 7.01 31.00 49.21
N ALA A 81 6.63 29.74 48.97
CA ALA A 81 5.28 29.23 49.19
C ALA A 81 5.35 27.77 49.71
N PRO A 82 4.50 27.37 50.68
CA PRO A 82 4.72 26.15 51.46
C PRO A 82 4.19 24.87 50.79
N ALA A 83 4.70 23.73 51.24
CA ALA A 83 4.17 22.42 50.90
C ALA A 83 2.76 22.21 51.48
N GLY A 84 1.86 21.61 50.69
CA GLY A 84 0.55 21.12 51.11
C GLY A 84 0.34 19.70 50.62
N ASP A 85 -0.02 18.81 51.53
CA ASP A 85 -0.29 17.39 51.25
C ASP A 85 -1.73 17.20 50.74
N LEU A 86 -1.88 16.57 49.58
CA LEU A 86 -3.13 15.99 49.09
C LEU A 86 -2.82 14.77 48.24
N SER A 87 -2.86 13.59 48.86
CA SER A 87 -3.13 12.35 48.13
C SER A 87 -4.55 12.37 47.58
N ASP A 88 -4.73 12.15 46.26
CA ASP A 88 -5.57 11.04 45.76
C ASP A 88 -5.62 10.97 44.23
N ALA A 89 -6.09 9.82 43.74
CA ALA A 89 -6.54 9.61 42.36
C ALA A 89 -5.55 10.01 41.25
N ASN A 90 -4.44 9.26 41.14
CA ASN A 90 -3.76 9.11 39.84
C ASN A 90 -4.65 8.27 38.91
N SER A 91 -5.76 8.86 38.47
CA SER A 91 -6.74 8.27 37.57
C SER A 91 -6.07 7.99 36.24
N ASN A 92 -5.70 6.71 36.04
CA ASN A 92 -5.15 6.22 34.79
C ASN A 92 -6.27 6.21 33.72
N THR A 93 -6.59 7.41 33.26
CA THR A 93 -7.67 7.70 32.33
C THR A 93 -7.19 7.20 30.99
N ALA A 94 -7.54 5.95 30.68
CA ALA A 94 -7.21 5.32 29.40
C ALA A 94 -7.67 6.26 28.29
N GLN A 95 -6.72 6.89 27.62
CA GLN A 95 -7.01 7.94 26.65
C GLN A 95 -7.72 7.30 25.47
N SER A 96 -9.00 7.63 25.29
CA SER A 96 -9.71 7.34 24.04
C SER A 96 -9.04 8.10 22.92
N GLN A 97 -8.04 7.48 22.29
CA GLN A 97 -7.58 7.90 20.98
C GLN A 97 -8.71 7.58 20.00
N THR A 98 -9.53 8.58 19.70
CA THR A 98 -10.68 8.39 18.81
C THR A 98 -10.17 8.21 17.38
N SER A 99 -9.84 6.98 17.02
CA SER A 99 -9.21 6.68 15.75
C SER A 99 -10.14 7.02 14.58
N THR A 100 -9.62 7.72 13.57
CA THR A 100 -10.35 7.91 12.32
C THR A 100 -10.30 6.61 11.53
N PHE A 101 -11.36 5.83 11.58
CA PHE A 101 -11.42 4.52 10.95
C PHE A 101 -12.37 4.49 9.74
N ARG A 102 -11.99 3.72 8.73
CA ARG A 102 -12.81 3.47 7.53
C ARG A 102 -12.77 1.99 7.20
N ALA A 103 -13.88 1.47 6.70
CA ALA A 103 -14.00 0.10 6.23
C ALA A 103 -15.06 -0.03 5.12
N ALA A 104 -14.96 -1.08 4.31
CA ALA A 104 -15.90 -1.38 3.24
C ALA A 104 -15.97 -2.88 2.94
N GLY A 105 -17.04 -3.33 2.29
CA GLY A 105 -17.16 -4.69 1.76
C GLY A 105 -18.20 -4.77 0.64
N ASN A 106 -18.09 -5.81 -0.19
CA ASN A 106 -18.69 -5.80 -1.53
C ASN A 106 -20.01 -6.59 -1.67
N GLU A 107 -20.24 -7.60 -0.82
CA GLU A 107 -21.39 -8.52 -0.96
C GLU A 107 -22.15 -8.72 0.38
N PRO A 108 -23.30 -8.04 0.59
CA PRO A 108 -23.78 -6.87 -0.15
C PRO A 108 -22.88 -5.65 0.08
N GLY A 109 -22.91 -4.67 -0.82
CA GLY A 109 -22.09 -3.46 -0.74
C GLY A 109 -22.37 -2.64 0.53
N TRP A 110 -21.32 -2.31 1.26
CA TRP A 110 -21.36 -1.44 2.44
C TRP A 110 -20.08 -0.60 2.60
N THR A 111 -20.20 0.58 3.21
CA THR A 111 -19.08 1.44 3.60
C THR A 111 -19.32 2.05 4.98
N LEU A 112 -18.26 2.14 5.78
CA LEU A 112 -18.28 2.65 7.16
C LEU A 112 -17.22 3.72 7.36
N SER A 113 -17.58 4.76 8.11
CA SER A 113 -16.68 5.79 8.63
C SER A 113 -16.92 5.97 10.13
N PHE A 114 -15.86 6.07 10.91
CA PHE A 114 -15.89 6.34 12.36
C PHE A 114 -14.84 7.40 12.73
N SER A 115 -15.20 8.32 13.62
CA SER A 115 -14.34 9.40 14.13
C SER A 115 -14.96 10.04 15.38
N GLU A 116 -14.38 11.15 15.86
CA GLU A 116 -14.96 12.01 16.92
C GLU A 116 -16.38 12.53 16.62
N THR A 117 -16.79 12.58 15.34
CA THR A 117 -18.17 12.94 14.98
C THR A 117 -19.16 11.78 15.10
N GLY A 118 -18.70 10.59 15.48
CA GLY A 118 -19.48 9.36 15.59
C GLY A 118 -19.25 8.40 14.43
N LEU A 119 -20.30 7.62 14.10
CA LEU A 119 -20.28 6.57 13.10
C LEU A 119 -21.30 6.85 11.99
N GLU A 120 -20.90 6.62 10.74
CA GLU A 120 -21.76 6.57 9.56
C GLU A 120 -21.54 5.26 8.81
N LEU A 121 -22.64 4.57 8.48
CA LEU A 121 -22.67 3.30 7.76
C LEU A 121 -23.67 3.38 6.61
N TYR A 122 -23.20 3.19 5.38
CA TYR A 122 -24.03 2.88 4.22
C TYR A 122 -23.99 1.38 3.99
N TRP A 123 -25.13 0.76 3.73
CA TRP A 123 -25.25 -0.69 3.59
C TRP A 123 -26.38 -1.07 2.63
N ASN A 124 -26.49 -2.37 2.30
CA ASN A 124 -27.44 -2.88 1.30
C ASN A 124 -27.28 -2.15 -0.05
N ASN A 125 -26.05 -2.14 -0.59
CA ASN A 125 -25.66 -1.43 -1.82
C ASN A 125 -25.97 0.09 -1.75
N GLY A 126 -25.79 0.69 -0.57
CA GLY A 126 -26.05 2.11 -0.32
C GLY A 126 -27.53 2.50 -0.18
N GLN A 127 -28.47 1.55 -0.29
CA GLN A 127 -29.90 1.82 -0.12
C GLN A 127 -30.27 2.17 1.33
N ASN A 128 -29.49 1.69 2.30
CA ASN A 128 -29.68 1.95 3.71
C ASN A 128 -28.54 2.83 4.23
N ARG A 129 -28.88 3.90 4.96
CA ARG A 129 -27.92 4.72 5.73
C ARG A 129 -28.27 4.65 7.20
N THR A 130 -27.27 4.49 8.05
CA THR A 130 -27.41 4.54 9.51
C THR A 130 -26.26 5.37 10.07
N ALA A 131 -26.57 6.38 10.90
CA ALA A 131 -25.55 7.27 11.46
C ALA A 131 -25.92 7.68 12.89
N THR A 132 -24.92 7.89 13.74
CA THR A 132 -25.09 8.32 15.13
C THR A 132 -23.83 9.01 15.64
N THR A 133 -24.00 10.05 16.45
CA THR A 133 -22.91 10.65 17.24
C THR A 133 -22.57 9.81 18.47
N SER A 134 -23.45 8.88 18.87
CA SER A 134 -23.25 7.97 19.99
C SER A 134 -22.60 6.66 19.52
N ALA A 135 -21.28 6.72 19.35
CA ALA A 135 -20.43 5.57 19.06
C ALA A 135 -19.23 5.55 20.03
N THR A 136 -18.81 4.36 20.47
CA THR A 136 -17.68 4.18 21.38
C THR A 136 -16.75 3.07 20.88
N GLU A 137 -15.45 3.36 20.87
CA GLU A 137 -14.40 2.38 20.58
C GLU A 137 -13.99 1.65 21.86
N ARG A 138 -13.61 0.37 21.75
CA ARG A 138 -13.01 -0.42 22.82
C ARG A 138 -11.92 -1.33 22.25
N ALA A 139 -10.69 -1.22 22.76
CA ALA A 139 -9.60 -2.13 22.44
C ALA A 139 -9.91 -3.59 22.85
N THR A 140 -9.40 -4.54 22.06
CA THR A 140 -9.47 -5.99 22.32
C THR A 140 -8.12 -6.65 22.04
N ASP A 141 -7.92 -7.86 22.55
CA ASP A 141 -6.65 -8.60 22.41
C ASP A 141 -6.22 -8.85 20.95
N ARG A 142 -7.16 -8.78 19.99
CA ARG A 142 -6.91 -8.96 18.55
C ARG A 142 -7.17 -7.71 17.70
N GLY A 143 -7.42 -6.55 18.32
CA GLY A 143 -7.78 -5.33 17.60
C GLY A 143 -8.63 -4.37 18.42
N PHE A 144 -9.82 -4.03 17.93
CA PHE A 144 -10.78 -3.19 18.64
C PHE A 144 -12.22 -3.48 18.19
N GLN A 145 -13.18 -2.91 18.91
CA GLN A 145 -14.60 -3.08 18.67
C GLN A 145 -15.29 -1.72 18.78
N ILE A 146 -16.10 -1.33 17.80
CA ILE A 146 -16.92 -0.11 17.87
C ILE A 146 -18.35 -0.52 18.20
N PHE A 147 -18.91 0.06 19.27
CA PHE A 147 -20.34 -0.03 19.59
C PHE A 147 -21.04 1.26 19.21
N ALA A 148 -22.14 1.19 18.47
CA ALA A 148 -22.93 2.36 18.12
C ALA A 148 -24.44 2.04 18.15
N GLN A 149 -25.26 3.03 18.49
CA GLN A 149 -26.71 2.85 18.61
C GLN A 149 -27.47 4.04 17.99
N THR A 150 -28.60 3.74 17.35
CA THR A 150 -29.64 4.71 16.96
C THR A 150 -30.94 4.41 17.71
N GLU A 151 -31.99 5.18 17.44
CA GLU A 151 -33.35 4.87 17.90
C GLU A 151 -33.90 3.53 17.36
N THR A 152 -33.31 2.99 16.28
CA THR A 152 -33.85 1.86 15.51
C THR A 152 -32.91 0.66 15.38
N HIS A 153 -31.60 0.86 15.52
CA HIS A 153 -30.57 -0.15 15.24
C HIS A 153 -29.51 -0.21 16.32
N ARG A 154 -29.07 -1.44 16.65
CA ARG A 154 -27.81 -1.69 17.35
C ARG A 154 -26.74 -2.08 16.34
N ILE A 155 -25.62 -1.37 16.37
CA ILE A 155 -24.45 -1.63 15.54
C ILE A 155 -23.31 -2.14 16.43
N VAL A 156 -22.66 -3.20 15.99
CA VAL A 156 -21.38 -3.68 16.54
C VAL A 156 -20.42 -3.86 15.37
N VAL A 157 -19.22 -3.31 15.47
CA VAL A 157 -18.16 -3.47 14.48
C VAL A 157 -16.99 -4.17 15.16
N ASP A 158 -16.69 -5.40 14.75
CA ASP A 158 -15.48 -6.10 15.18
C ASP A 158 -14.37 -5.82 14.17
N VAL A 159 -13.23 -5.31 14.64
CA VAL A 159 -12.06 -4.99 13.82
C VAL A 159 -10.87 -5.79 14.30
N TYR A 160 -10.39 -6.71 13.46
CA TYR A 160 -9.25 -7.58 13.76
C TYR A 160 -7.99 -7.08 13.06
N LYS A 161 -6.83 -7.24 13.71
CA LYS A 161 -5.48 -6.92 13.16
C LYS A 161 -4.93 -8.05 12.28
N ASP A 162 -5.82 -8.71 11.55
CA ASP A 162 -5.54 -9.81 10.62
C ASP A 162 -5.71 -9.27 9.19
N ILE A 163 -4.75 -9.50 8.28
CA ILE A 163 -4.71 -8.86 6.95
C ILE A 163 -5.92 -9.30 6.10
N CYS A 164 -6.73 -8.32 5.71
CA CYS A 164 -7.87 -8.53 4.83
C CYS A 164 -7.45 -8.30 3.37
N ARG A 165 -8.02 -9.07 2.44
CA ARG A 165 -7.84 -8.84 1.00
C ARG A 165 -9.20 -8.55 0.39
N ASP A 166 -9.32 -7.41 -0.29
CA ASP A 166 -10.58 -7.01 -0.91
C ASP A 166 -11.03 -8.03 -1.96
N THR A 167 -12.33 -8.35 -1.97
CA THR A 167 -12.88 -9.42 -2.82
C THR A 167 -13.04 -9.03 -4.29
N MET A 168 -12.90 -7.75 -4.64
CA MET A 168 -13.04 -7.22 -5.99
C MET A 168 -11.68 -6.91 -6.63
N THR A 169 -10.75 -6.32 -5.87
CA THR A 169 -9.43 -5.87 -6.37
C THR A 169 -8.27 -6.75 -5.90
N GLY A 170 -8.45 -7.53 -4.83
CA GLY A 170 -7.37 -8.28 -4.19
C GLY A 170 -6.37 -7.41 -3.42
N MET A 171 -6.68 -6.13 -3.19
CA MET A 171 -5.83 -5.22 -2.43
C MET A 171 -5.78 -5.64 -0.95
N PRO A 172 -4.58 -5.69 -0.32
CA PRO A 172 -4.46 -5.95 1.11
C PRO A 172 -4.81 -4.70 1.94
N TYR A 173 -5.45 -4.92 3.09
CA TYR A 173 -5.83 -3.94 4.08
C TYR A 173 -5.38 -4.42 5.47
N PRO A 174 -4.98 -3.51 6.39
CA PRO A 174 -4.45 -3.89 7.70
C PRO A 174 -5.50 -4.52 8.65
N ASN A 175 -6.80 -4.42 8.34
CA ASN A 175 -7.84 -4.99 9.17
C ASN A 175 -8.91 -5.78 8.42
N THR A 176 -9.25 -6.94 8.98
CA THR A 176 -10.48 -7.69 8.68
C THR A 176 -11.61 -7.17 9.56
N VAL A 177 -12.77 -6.87 8.96
CA VAL A 177 -13.89 -6.18 9.61
C VAL A 177 -15.18 -6.97 9.49
N SER A 178 -15.94 -7.04 10.59
CA SER A 178 -17.30 -7.60 10.66
C SER A 178 -18.25 -6.55 11.24
N VAL A 179 -19.22 -6.10 10.44
CA VAL A 179 -20.27 -5.15 10.84
C VAL A 179 -21.57 -5.91 11.08
N ALA A 180 -22.03 -5.95 12.33
CA ALA A 180 -23.34 -6.44 12.70
C ALA A 180 -24.33 -5.27 12.86
N VAL A 181 -25.46 -5.33 12.15
CA VAL A 181 -26.63 -4.45 12.32
C VAL A 181 -27.83 -5.31 12.70
N ASP A 182 -28.26 -5.19 13.95
CA ASP A 182 -29.30 -5.99 14.61
C ASP A 182 -29.10 -7.52 14.53
N SER A 183 -29.50 -8.14 13.42
CA SER A 183 -29.41 -9.59 13.15
C SER A 183 -28.69 -9.93 11.84
N ARG A 184 -28.16 -8.92 11.13
CA ARG A 184 -27.41 -9.08 9.88
C ARG A 184 -25.94 -8.80 10.13
N THR A 185 -25.05 -9.68 9.68
CA THR A 185 -23.60 -9.47 9.69
C THR A 185 -23.10 -9.29 8.26
N MET A 186 -22.18 -8.35 8.06
CA MET A 186 -21.53 -8.05 6.79
C MET A 186 -20.02 -8.05 7.01
N SER A 187 -19.26 -8.70 6.12
CA SER A 187 -17.80 -8.77 6.21
C SER A 187 -17.13 -7.85 5.19
N GLY A 188 -15.88 -7.47 5.46
CA GLY A 188 -15.08 -6.62 4.57
C GLY A 188 -13.74 -6.24 5.17
N CYS A 189 -13.09 -5.26 4.56
CA CYS A 189 -11.75 -4.79 4.91
C CYS A 189 -11.77 -3.36 5.47
N GLY A 190 -10.75 -2.99 6.25
CA GLY A 190 -10.65 -1.65 6.83
C GLY A 190 -9.24 -1.21 7.23
N GLY A 191 -9.16 0.04 7.68
CA GLY A 191 -7.90 0.77 7.81
C GLY A 191 -7.41 1.30 6.46
N ASP A 192 -6.19 1.86 6.44
CA ASP A 192 -5.55 2.39 5.24
C ASP A 192 -4.46 1.40 4.74
N PRO A 193 -4.54 0.88 3.50
CA PRO A 193 -3.50 0.06 2.89
C PRO A 193 -2.09 0.68 2.89
N SER A 194 -1.95 2.01 2.95
CA SER A 194 -0.64 2.68 3.05
C SER A 194 0.18 2.18 4.27
N THR A 195 -0.49 1.92 5.39
CA THR A 195 0.12 1.50 6.66
C THR A 195 0.78 0.12 6.61
N LEU A 196 0.42 -0.70 5.61
CA LEU A 196 1.09 -1.97 5.34
C LEU A 196 2.47 -1.78 4.69
N LEU A 197 2.74 -0.63 4.07
CA LEU A 197 3.95 -0.33 3.30
C LEU A 197 4.85 0.73 3.92
N GLU A 198 4.27 1.78 4.51
CA GLU A 198 5.03 2.94 4.98
C GLU A 198 5.67 2.76 6.38
N GLY A 199 6.64 3.63 6.67
CA GLY A 199 7.16 3.87 8.02
C GLY A 199 8.28 2.95 8.53
N ILE A 200 8.53 1.80 7.89
CA ILE A 200 9.70 0.94 8.18
C ILE A 200 10.37 0.57 6.84
N PRO A 201 11.71 0.64 6.71
CA PRO A 201 12.41 0.19 5.52
C PRO A 201 12.23 -1.30 5.22
N TRP A 202 12.41 -1.68 3.96
CA TRP A 202 12.26 -3.02 3.42
C TRP A 202 13.56 -3.47 2.74
N THR A 203 14.11 -4.62 3.14
CA THR A 203 15.25 -5.26 2.45
C THR A 203 14.75 -6.30 1.46
N VAL A 204 15.18 -6.19 0.20
CA VAL A 204 14.78 -7.05 -0.92
C VAL A 204 15.61 -8.34 -0.92
N HIS A 205 14.95 -9.48 -0.84
CA HIS A 205 15.59 -10.80 -0.86
C HIS A 205 15.23 -11.65 -2.09
N THR A 206 14.29 -11.20 -2.91
CA THR A 206 13.89 -11.86 -4.17
C THR A 206 13.60 -10.81 -5.26
N ILE A 207 14.06 -11.04 -6.49
CA ILE A 207 13.78 -10.23 -7.68
C ILE A 207 13.43 -11.18 -8.84
N ALA A 208 12.40 -10.89 -9.64
CA ALA A 208 11.94 -11.76 -10.74
C ALA A 208 11.57 -13.20 -10.32
N ASN A 209 11.20 -13.38 -9.04
CA ASN A 209 11.08 -14.68 -8.35
C ASN A 209 12.41 -15.45 -8.13
N GLU A 210 13.57 -14.88 -8.46
CA GLU A 210 14.91 -15.42 -8.13
C GLU A 210 15.41 -14.86 -6.79
N GLN A 211 15.94 -15.73 -5.92
CA GLN A 211 16.40 -15.36 -4.58
C GLN A 211 17.81 -14.74 -4.62
N LEU A 212 18.00 -13.63 -3.91
CA LEU A 212 19.30 -13.00 -3.72
C LEU A 212 20.08 -13.74 -2.61
N VAL A 213 21.20 -14.37 -3.00
CA VAL A 213 22.08 -15.16 -2.12
C VAL A 213 23.52 -14.65 -2.29
N ASP A 214 24.25 -14.51 -1.17
CA ASP A 214 25.65 -14.06 -1.10
C ASP A 214 25.96 -12.74 -1.83
N VAL A 215 24.96 -11.86 -1.96
CA VAL A 215 25.07 -10.51 -2.52
C VAL A 215 24.48 -9.46 -1.57
N GLU A 216 24.96 -8.22 -1.67
CA GLU A 216 24.33 -7.08 -1.02
C GLU A 216 22.91 -6.87 -1.58
N GLN A 217 21.96 -6.60 -0.70
CA GLN A 217 20.53 -6.57 -1.03
C GLN A 217 20.05 -5.11 -1.17
N PRO A 218 19.23 -4.78 -2.19
CA PRO A 218 18.56 -3.48 -2.25
C PRO A 218 17.68 -3.26 -1.02
N SER A 219 17.60 -2.02 -0.52
CA SER A 219 16.60 -1.66 0.49
C SER A 219 15.92 -0.32 0.23
N PHE A 220 14.68 -0.18 0.71
CA PHE A 220 13.84 0.99 0.41
C PHE A 220 12.84 1.32 1.52
N LEU A 221 12.56 2.61 1.68
CA LEU A 221 11.45 3.13 2.48
C LEU A 221 10.35 3.63 1.55
N VAL A 222 9.09 3.34 1.90
CA VAL A 222 7.91 4.00 1.34
C VAL A 222 7.46 5.08 2.33
N GLU A 223 7.33 6.32 1.87
CA GLU A 223 6.84 7.45 2.68
C GLU A 223 6.30 8.57 1.78
N GLY A 224 5.12 9.10 2.10
CA GLY A 224 4.62 10.36 1.53
C GLY A 224 4.41 10.33 0.01
N GLY A 225 3.99 9.18 -0.55
CA GLY A 225 3.83 9.02 -2.00
C GLY A 225 5.16 8.90 -2.76
N ARG A 226 6.22 8.44 -2.09
CA ARG A 226 7.54 8.19 -2.70
C ARG A 226 8.13 6.87 -2.20
N ILE A 227 8.89 6.20 -3.08
CA ILE A 227 9.87 5.19 -2.67
C ILE A 227 11.25 5.84 -2.71
N SER A 228 12.07 5.64 -1.69
CA SER A 228 13.48 6.03 -1.68
C SER A 228 14.35 4.94 -1.08
N GLY A 229 15.57 4.76 -1.58
CA GLY A 229 16.37 3.61 -1.16
C GLY A 229 17.77 3.53 -1.75
N ARG A 230 18.37 2.35 -1.58
CA ARG A 230 19.71 2.00 -2.05
C ARG A 230 19.65 0.69 -2.82
N THR A 231 20.40 0.64 -3.90
CA THR A 231 20.85 -0.59 -4.56
C THR A 231 22.31 -0.84 -4.18
N PRO A 232 22.91 -2.00 -4.51
CA PRO A 232 24.30 -2.33 -4.14
C PRO A 232 25.42 -1.42 -4.69
N CYS A 233 25.08 -0.34 -5.40
CA CYS A 233 26.04 0.66 -5.86
C CYS A 233 25.48 2.09 -5.73
N ASN A 234 24.24 2.33 -6.18
CA ASN A 234 23.65 3.66 -6.24
C ASN A 234 22.54 3.91 -5.21
N THR A 235 22.17 5.18 -5.02
CA THR A 235 20.90 5.54 -4.36
C THR A 235 19.84 5.82 -5.42
N PHE A 236 18.58 5.55 -5.09
CA PHE A 236 17.45 5.76 -6.00
C PHE A 236 16.24 6.38 -5.30
N ASN A 237 15.35 6.96 -6.10
CA ASN A 237 14.04 7.41 -5.68
C ASN A 237 13.02 7.29 -6.81
N ALA A 238 11.77 6.99 -6.48
CA ALA A 238 10.65 6.87 -7.41
C ALA A 238 9.39 7.55 -6.83
N THR A 239 8.47 7.97 -7.70
CA THR A 239 7.11 8.34 -7.27
C THR A 239 6.30 7.09 -6.98
N PHE A 240 5.33 7.21 -6.07
CA PHE A 240 4.50 6.10 -5.63
C PHE A 240 3.03 6.55 -5.57
N GLN A 241 2.14 5.77 -6.17
CA GLN A 241 0.70 6.03 -6.18
C GLN A 241 -0.05 4.78 -5.77
N LEU A 242 -0.96 4.93 -4.82
CA LEU A 242 -1.79 3.86 -4.26
C LEU A 242 -3.26 4.27 -4.44
N SER A 243 -4.06 3.39 -5.03
CA SER A 243 -5.51 3.56 -5.19
C SER A 243 -6.26 2.45 -4.44
N ALA A 244 -7.54 2.21 -4.72
CA ALA A 244 -8.26 1.04 -4.18
C ALA A 244 -8.05 -0.24 -5.03
N GLU A 245 -7.59 -0.04 -6.27
CA GLU A 245 -7.48 -1.06 -7.31
C GLU A 245 -6.05 -1.59 -7.46
N GLY A 246 -5.03 -0.79 -7.11
CA GLY A 246 -3.63 -1.18 -7.27
C GLY A 246 -2.62 -0.17 -6.74
N LEU A 247 -1.36 -0.40 -7.09
CA LEU A 247 -0.20 0.37 -6.67
C LEU A 247 0.68 0.58 -7.90
N VAL A 248 0.97 1.82 -8.26
CA VAL A 248 1.83 2.17 -9.39
C VAL A 248 3.09 2.87 -8.89
N ALA A 249 4.25 2.31 -9.20
CA ALA A 249 5.54 2.97 -9.05
C ALA A 249 5.90 3.73 -10.35
N GLY A 250 6.51 4.90 -10.22
CA GLY A 250 7.08 5.64 -11.35
C GLY A 250 8.54 5.27 -11.62
N ASN A 251 9.04 5.67 -12.79
CA ASN A 251 10.42 5.43 -13.23
C ASN A 251 11.45 5.91 -12.16
N PRO A 252 12.35 5.04 -11.67
CA PRO A 252 13.37 5.42 -10.71
C PRO A 252 14.37 6.44 -11.26
N ALA A 253 14.58 7.52 -10.50
CA ALA A 253 15.72 8.41 -10.65
C ALA A 253 16.87 7.90 -9.75
N VAL A 254 18.04 7.69 -10.33
CA VAL A 254 19.16 6.93 -9.73
C VAL A 254 20.46 7.75 -9.83
N THR A 255 21.33 7.67 -8.83
CA THR A 255 22.71 8.19 -8.96
C THR A 255 23.51 7.39 -10.00
N ARG A 256 24.69 7.89 -10.39
CA ARG A 256 25.63 7.15 -11.24
C ARG A 256 27.06 7.31 -10.73
N MET A 257 27.51 6.33 -9.94
CA MET A 257 28.94 6.13 -9.65
C MET A 257 29.51 4.92 -10.41
N ALA A 258 30.83 4.76 -10.40
CA ALA A 258 31.50 3.63 -11.03
C ALA A 258 31.35 2.37 -10.15
N CYS A 259 30.47 1.45 -10.56
CA CYS A 259 30.20 0.21 -9.84
C CYS A 259 31.24 -0.87 -10.15
N PRO A 260 31.65 -1.69 -9.16
CA PRO A 260 32.34 -2.95 -9.40
C PRO A 260 31.51 -3.91 -10.27
N GLU A 261 32.18 -4.76 -11.05
CA GLU A 261 31.52 -5.78 -11.86
C GLU A 261 30.73 -6.77 -10.97
N GLY A 262 29.57 -7.22 -11.47
CA GLY A 262 28.64 -8.11 -10.77
C GLY A 262 27.48 -7.37 -10.08
N LEU A 263 27.73 -6.28 -9.36
CA LEU A 263 26.71 -5.55 -8.60
C LEU A 263 25.65 -4.87 -9.51
N THR A 264 26.06 -4.47 -10.71
CA THR A 264 25.21 -3.83 -11.73
C THR A 264 23.99 -4.67 -12.11
N ASN A 265 24.08 -6.01 -12.06
CA ASN A 265 22.97 -6.89 -12.46
C ASN A 265 21.82 -6.86 -11.44
N VAL A 266 22.15 -6.88 -10.14
CA VAL A 266 21.15 -6.79 -9.06
C VAL A 266 20.50 -5.41 -9.06
N GLU A 267 21.29 -4.35 -9.24
CA GLU A 267 20.79 -2.98 -9.37
C GLU A 267 19.85 -2.81 -10.57
N ALA A 268 20.30 -3.18 -11.77
CA ALA A 268 19.50 -3.03 -12.99
C ALA A 268 18.22 -3.87 -12.95
N GLY A 269 18.30 -5.12 -12.49
CA GLY A 269 17.14 -6.00 -12.34
C GLY A 269 16.13 -5.46 -11.34
N PHE A 270 16.58 -5.01 -10.16
CA PHE A 270 15.70 -4.41 -9.16
C PHE A 270 14.95 -3.19 -9.73
N LEU A 271 15.67 -2.25 -10.35
CA LEU A 271 15.09 -1.01 -10.87
C LEU A 271 14.12 -1.26 -12.04
N TYR A 272 14.45 -2.20 -12.93
CA TYR A 272 13.62 -2.64 -14.05
C TYR A 272 12.29 -3.26 -13.58
N HIS A 273 12.31 -4.05 -12.52
CA HIS A 273 11.10 -4.61 -11.94
C HIS A 273 10.34 -3.59 -11.08
N LEU A 274 11.05 -2.65 -10.42
CA LEU A 274 10.43 -1.59 -9.61
C LEU A 274 9.56 -0.65 -10.47
N GLU A 275 10.01 -0.24 -11.65
CA GLU A 275 9.20 0.59 -12.57
C GLU A 275 7.99 -0.13 -13.19
N ARG A 276 7.78 -1.42 -12.85
CA ARG A 276 6.69 -2.28 -13.36
C ARG A 276 5.74 -2.77 -12.27
N VAL A 277 5.89 -2.29 -11.03
CA VAL A 277 4.97 -2.67 -9.95
C VAL A 277 3.58 -2.10 -10.24
N ILE A 278 2.59 -2.99 -10.28
CA ILE A 278 1.16 -2.69 -10.52
C ILE A 278 0.27 -3.00 -9.30
N GLY A 279 0.83 -3.61 -8.26
CA GLY A 279 0.13 -4.01 -7.05
C GLY A 279 1.09 -4.59 -6.02
N PHE A 280 0.59 -4.87 -4.82
CA PHE A 280 1.33 -5.53 -3.76
C PHE A 280 0.51 -6.58 -3.03
N ASP A 281 1.16 -7.33 -2.16
CA ASP A 281 0.56 -8.10 -1.07
C ASP A 281 1.48 -8.05 0.16
N VAL A 282 0.93 -8.30 1.35
CA VAL A 282 1.70 -8.56 2.57
C VAL A 282 1.13 -9.82 3.23
N ASP A 283 1.99 -10.77 3.58
CA ASP A 283 1.58 -12.03 4.20
C ASP A 283 1.55 -11.97 5.74
N ASP A 284 1.08 -13.06 6.36
CA ASP A 284 0.96 -13.17 7.82
C ASP A 284 2.32 -13.27 8.56
N ALA A 285 3.43 -13.43 7.81
CA ALA A 285 4.79 -13.35 8.34
C ALA A 285 5.38 -11.93 8.25
N GLY A 286 4.71 -11.02 7.53
CA GLY A 286 5.13 -9.64 7.32
C GLY A 286 6.04 -9.44 6.11
N ASP A 287 6.10 -10.40 5.18
CA ASP A 287 6.83 -10.25 3.91
C ASP A 287 5.97 -9.51 2.88
N LEU A 288 6.58 -8.49 2.26
CA LEU A 288 6.01 -7.68 1.19
C LEU A 288 6.33 -8.30 -0.16
N THR A 289 5.29 -8.60 -0.94
CA THR A 289 5.39 -9.02 -2.34
C THR A 289 4.93 -7.87 -3.25
N LEU A 290 5.84 -7.28 -4.03
CA LEU A 290 5.50 -6.34 -5.09
C LEU A 290 5.26 -7.11 -6.39
N LYS A 291 4.10 -6.89 -7.03
CA LYS A 291 3.59 -7.64 -8.20
C LYS A 291 3.95 -6.90 -9.49
N THR A 292 4.75 -7.49 -10.37
CA THR A 292 5.26 -6.85 -11.61
C THR A 292 4.58 -7.39 -12.89
N GLY A 293 3.26 -7.61 -12.80
CA GLY A 293 2.48 -8.20 -13.89
C GLY A 293 2.92 -9.63 -14.20
N SER A 294 3.24 -9.92 -15.46
CA SER A 294 3.76 -11.22 -15.89
C SER A 294 5.26 -11.40 -15.69
N GLU A 295 5.99 -10.36 -15.27
CA GLU A 295 7.44 -10.39 -15.10
C GLU A 295 7.89 -10.85 -13.70
N GLY A 296 6.94 -11.35 -12.89
CA GLY A 296 7.20 -11.98 -11.61
C GLY A 296 6.90 -11.11 -10.39
N THR A 297 7.76 -11.21 -9.39
CA THR A 297 7.64 -10.49 -8.11
C THR A 297 8.99 -10.02 -7.60
N ILE A 298 8.96 -8.92 -6.83
CA ILE A 298 10.00 -8.57 -5.88
C ILE A 298 9.47 -8.97 -4.49
N VAL A 299 10.26 -9.65 -3.67
CA VAL A 299 9.89 -9.97 -2.28
C VAL A 299 10.89 -9.34 -1.33
N ALA A 300 10.37 -8.66 -0.31
CA ALA A 300 11.13 -7.88 0.66
C ALA A 300 10.59 -8.07 2.08
N ARG A 301 11.43 -7.89 3.09
CA ARG A 301 11.08 -8.00 4.52
C ARG A 301 11.38 -6.69 5.23
N ARG A 302 10.58 -6.32 6.24
CA ARG A 302 10.86 -5.13 7.06
C ARG A 302 12.21 -5.25 7.76
N GLU A 303 13.00 -4.19 7.75
CA GLU A 303 14.25 -4.09 8.50
C GLU A 303 13.94 -4.11 10.01
N VAL A 304 14.52 -5.08 10.71
CA VAL A 304 14.38 -5.21 12.17
C VAL A 304 15.41 -4.29 12.82
N THR A 305 15.00 -3.07 13.17
CA THR A 305 15.82 -2.17 14.00
C THR A 305 16.07 -2.84 15.37
N ASN A 306 17.35 -3.07 15.69
CA ASN A 306 17.83 -3.80 16.86
C ASN A 306 18.66 -2.89 17.78
#